data_AF-A0A538SJE4-F1
#
_entry.id   AF-A0A538SJE4-F1
#
_cell.length_a   1.000
_cell.length_b   1.000
_cell.length_c   1.000
_cell.angle_alpha   90.00
_cell.angle_beta   90.00
_cell.angle_gamma   90.00
#
_symmetry.space_group_name_H-M   'P 1'
#
loop_
_entity.id
_entity.type
_entity.pdbx_description
1 polymer ?
#
loop_
_entity_poly.entity_id
_entity_poly.type
_entity_poly.pdbx_seq_one_letter_code
_entity_poly.pdbx_strand_id
1 'polypeptide(L)' 'AIAAELKLSEGTVKGYVSVVLGKLGVEDRTQAALFAVKHGLVEASDL' A
#
# COMPACT_ATOMS: atom_id res chain seq x y z
N ALA A 1 -0.29 13.44 0.34
CA ALA A 1 -0.25 13.32 -1.14
C ALA A 1 -1.47 12.55 -1.66
N ILE A 2 -1.54 11.22 -1.48
CA ILE A 2 -2.60 10.34 -2.06
C ILE A 2 -4.03 10.84 -1.78
N ALA A 3 -4.35 11.19 -0.53
CA ALA A 3 -5.70 11.62 -0.15
C ALA A 3 -6.17 12.88 -0.92
N ALA A 4 -5.28 13.86 -1.08
CA ALA A 4 -5.58 15.11 -1.78
C ALA A 4 -5.77 14.88 -3.29
N GLU A 5 -4.89 14.07 -3.89
CA GLU A 5 -4.94 13.74 -5.31
C GLU A 5 -6.23 13.01 -5.70
N LEU A 6 -6.69 12.10 -4.84
CA LEU A 6 -7.91 11.32 -5.05
C LEU A 6 -9.19 11.99 -4.50
N LYS A 7 -9.09 13.20 -3.92
CA LYS A 7 -10.20 13.90 -3.24
C LYS A 7 -10.87 13.05 -2.16
N LEU A 8 -10.07 12.31 -1.38
CA LEU A 8 -10.50 11.45 -0.27
C LEU A 8 -10.03 12.00 1.08
N SER A 9 -10.69 11.57 2.15
CA SER A 9 -10.17 11.79 3.51
C SER A 9 -8.97 10.88 3.80
N GLU A 10 -8.07 11.31 4.69
CA GLU A 10 -6.98 10.44 5.16
C GLU A 10 -7.48 9.16 5.81
N GLY A 11 -8.61 9.21 6.53
CA GLY A 11 -9.26 8.04 7.13
C GLY A 11 -9.69 7.01 6.09
N THR A 12 -10.24 7.48 4.95
CA THR A 12 -10.61 6.62 3.82
C THR A 12 -9.38 5.94 3.21
N VAL A 13 -8.29 6.69 2.98
CA VAL A 13 -7.04 6.12 2.47
C VAL A 13 -6.48 5.09 3.45
N LYS A 14 -6.49 5.37 4.76
CA LYS A 14 -6.07 4.41 5.79
C LYS A 14 -6.90 3.13 5.75
N GLY A 15 -8.22 3.25 5.59
CA GLY A 15 -9.13 2.11 5.45
C GLY A 15 -8.81 1.25 4.21
N TYR A 16 -8.58 1.89 3.05
CA TYR A 16 -8.17 1.15 1.85
C TYR A 16 -6.83 0.46 2.01
N VAL A 17 -5.85 1.12 2.63
CA VAL A 17 -4.57 0.48 2.94
C VAL A 17 -4.80 -0.76 3.82
N SER A 18 -5.57 -0.66 4.92
CA SER A 18 -5.87 -1.81 5.78
C SER A 18 -6.53 -2.97 5.02
N VAL A 19 -7.46 -2.69 4.10
CA VAL A 19 -8.07 -3.73 3.25
C VAL A 19 -7.05 -4.37 2.32
N VAL A 20 -6.16 -3.58 1.71
CA VAL A 20 -5.08 -4.11 0.84
C VAL A 20 -4.11 -4.98 1.65
N LEU A 21 -3.66 -4.53 2.82
CA LEU A 21 -2.79 -5.31 3.70
C LEU A 21 -3.43 -6.66 4.06
N GLY A 22 -4.72 -6.65 4.42
CA GLY A 22 -5.48 -7.87 4.70
C GLY A 22 -5.60 -8.82 3.50
N LYS A 23 -5.79 -8.29 2.29
CA LYS A 23 -5.81 -9.09 1.06
C LYS A 23 -4.45 -9.70 0.71
N LEU A 24 -3.36 -8.98 1.01
CA LEU A 24 -2.00 -9.45 0.80
C LEU A 24 -1.50 -10.38 1.92
N GLY A 25 -2.21 -10.43 3.06
CA GLY A 25 -1.82 -11.23 4.22
C GLY A 25 -0.59 -10.67 4.95
N VAL A 26 -0.39 -9.35 4.92
CA VAL A 26 0.74 -8.66 5.56
C VAL A 26 0.26 -7.70 6.65
N GLU A 27 1.11 -7.39 7.62
CA GLU A 27 0.78 -6.63 8.82
C GLU A 27 0.97 -5.12 8.64
N ASP A 28 1.91 -4.70 7.79
CA ASP A 28 2.23 -3.30 7.58
C ASP A 28 2.63 -2.97 6.12
N ARG A 29 2.84 -1.67 5.88
CA ARG A 29 3.15 -1.13 4.54
C ARG A 29 4.56 -1.49 4.09
N THR A 30 5.50 -1.69 5.01
CA THR A 30 6.87 -2.12 4.70
C THR A 30 6.84 -3.53 4.15
N GLN A 31 6.12 -4.44 4.80
CA GLN A 31 5.89 -5.79 4.31
C GLN A 31 5.14 -5.79 2.97
N ALA A 32 4.14 -4.91 2.78
CA ALA A 32 3.46 -4.77 1.49
C ALA A 32 4.40 -4.31 0.36
N ALA A 33 5.33 -3.40 0.65
CA ALA A 33 6.30 -2.92 -0.33
C ALA A 33 7.32 -4.03 -0.70
N LEU A 34 7.79 -4.80 0.30
CA LEU A 34 8.63 -6.00 0.05
C LEU A 34 7.87 -7.08 -0.73
N PHE A 35 6.59 -7.29 -0.42
CA PHE A 35 5.71 -8.19 -1.17
C PHE A 35 5.65 -7.77 -2.64
N ALA A 36 5.47 -6.47 -2.90
CA ALA A 36 5.37 -5.94 -4.26
C ALA A 36 6.66 -6.18 -5.06
N VAL A 37 7.84 -5.96 -4.48
CA VAL A 37 9.13 -6.28 -5.14
C VAL A 37 9.27 -7.78 -5.40
N LYS A 38 8.99 -8.61 -4.39
CA LYS A 38 9.10 -10.07 -4.53
C LYS A 38 8.24 -10.64 -5.67
N HIS A 39 7.11 -9.99 -5.97
CA HIS A 39 6.19 -10.41 -7.02
C HIS A 39 6.34 -9.61 -8.32
N GLY A 40 7.35 -8.74 -8.44
CA GLY A 40 7.61 -7.95 -9.65
C GLY A 40 6.55 -6.90 -9.96
N LEU A 41 5.84 -6.40 -8.95
CA LEU A 41 4.86 -5.31 -9.10
C LEU A 41 5.52 -3.93 -9.09
N VAL A 42 6.71 -3.82 -8.47
CA VAL A 42 7.57 -2.64 -8.42
C VAL A 42 9.03 -3.10 -8.44
N GLU A 43 9.93 -2.27 -8.94
CA GLU A 43 11.36 -2.59 -8.93
C GLU A 43 11.96 -2.33 -7.55
N ALA A 44 13.05 -3.03 -7.21
CA ALA A 44 13.76 -2.79 -5.95
C ALA A 44 14.35 -1.37 -5.86
N SER A 45 14.54 -0.69 -6.99
CA SER A 45 14.94 0.72 -7.06
C SER A 45 13.84 1.71 -6.67
N ASP A 46 12.58 1.26 -6.62
CA ASP A 46 11.41 2.11 -6.37
C ASP A 46 10.98 2.12 -4.88
N LEU A 47 11.66 1.31 -4.05
CA LEU A 47 11.52 1.25 -2.59
C LEU A 47 12.29 2.38 -1.89
#